data_AF-A0A7U9XQ76-F1
#
_entry.id   AF-A0A7U9XQ76-F1
#
_cell.length_a   1.000
_cell.length_b   1.000
_cell.length_c   1.000
_cell.angle_alpha   90.00
_cell.angle_beta   90.00
_cell.angle_gamma   90.00
#
_symmetry.space_group_name_H-M   'P 1'
#
loop_
_entity.id
_entity.type
_entity.pdbx_description
1 polymer ?
#
loop_
_entity_poly.entity_id
_entity_poly.type
_entity_poly.pdbx_seq_one_letter_code
_entity_poly.pdbx_strand_id
1 'polypeptide(L)'
;MTNKELIEKCKKYQKLNDEIAKKELEKKQIQAELKKELERKKVDEMEIDIYRFSNKVTKAKTLFDKDAFAEKHPKLFKQFTKEGAASARFLFGLIKS
;
A
#
# COMPACT_ATOMS: atom_id res chain seq x y z
N MET A 1 -9.89 17.63 -29.52
CA MET A 1 -8.55 17.73 -28.91
C MET A 1 -7.51 17.63 -30.01
N THR A 2 -6.70 18.66 -30.19
CA THR A 2 -5.64 18.66 -31.20
C THR A 2 -4.37 17.96 -30.67
N ASN A 3 -3.48 17.50 -31.56
CA ASN A 3 -2.21 16.88 -31.14
C ASN A 3 -1.35 17.81 -30.25
N LYS A 4 -1.46 19.13 -30.43
CA LYS A 4 -0.78 20.12 -29.59
C LYS A 4 -1.33 20.12 -28.15
N GLU A 5 -2.66 20.08 -27.99
CA GLU A 5 -3.31 19.98 -26.68
C GLU A 5 -2.98 18.67 -25.95
N LEU A 6 -2.85 17.56 -26.68
CA LEU A 6 -2.44 16.27 -26.11
C LEU A 6 -1.01 16.32 -25.56
N ILE A 7 -0.07 16.89 -26.31
CA ILE A 7 1.32 17.05 -25.87
C ILE A 7 1.40 17.91 -24.61
N GLU A 8 0.64 19.00 -24.53
CA GLU A 8 0.59 19.84 -23.33
C GLU A 8 0.02 19.10 -22.11
N LYS A 9 -1.02 18.28 -22.30
CA LYS A 9 -1.57 17.46 -21.21
C LYS A 9 -0.58 16.38 -20.75
N CYS A 10 0.15 15.73 -21.66
CA CYS A 10 1.20 14.79 -21.27
C CYS A 10 2.31 15.45 -20.46
N LYS A 11 2.74 16.66 -20.85
CA LYS A 11 3.72 17.44 -20.07
C LYS A 11 3.21 17.83 -18.68
N LYS A 12 1.94 18.24 -18.58
CA LYS A 12 1.31 18.53 -17.27
C LYS A 12 1.22 17.27 -16.40
N TYR A 13 0.86 16.14 -16.99
CA TYR A 13 0.79 14.86 -16.27
C TYR A 13 2.14 14.42 -15.72
N GLN A 14 3.23 14.55 -16.50
CA GLN A 14 4.57 14.25 -16.04
C GLN A 14 4.99 15.16 -14.86
N LYS A 15 4.75 16.46 -14.96
CA LYS A 15 5.04 17.40 -13.86
C LYS A 15 4.29 17.03 -12.57
N LEU A 16 3.02 16.66 -12.68
CA LEU A 16 2.24 16.21 -11.53
C LEU A 16 2.80 14.92 -10.93
N ASN A 17 3.25 13.97 -11.75
CA ASN A 17 3.90 12.76 -11.25
C ASN A 17 5.22 13.07 -10.53
N ASP A 18 6.02 14.01 -11.03
CA ASP A 18 7.26 14.43 -10.37
C ASP A 18 6.97 15.11 -9.02
N GLU A 19 5.91 15.93 -8.95
CA GLU A 19 5.45 16.55 -7.71
C GLU A 19 4.94 15.52 -6.69
N ILE A 20 4.20 14.51 -7.15
CA ILE A 20 3.75 13.39 -6.32
C ILE A 20 4.95 12.63 -5.77
N ALA A 21 5.93 12.28 -6.61
CA ALA A 21 7.13 11.55 -6.19
C ALA A 21 7.92 12.33 -5.12
N LYS A 22 8.05 13.66 -5.27
CA LYS A 22 8.68 14.52 -4.25
C LYS A 22 7.92 14.51 -2.93
N LYS A 23 6.59 14.69 -2.97
CA LYS A 23 5.75 14.66 -1.77
C LYS A 23 5.73 13.29 -1.09
N GLU A 24 5.80 12.20 -1.86
CA GLU A 24 5.93 10.86 -1.31
C GLU A 24 7.28 10.64 -0.60
N LEU A 25 8.36 11.21 -1.13
CA LEU A 25 9.67 11.19 -0.47
C LEU A 25 9.63 11.95 0.86
N GLU A 26 9.07 13.16 0.86
CA GLU A 26 8.90 13.99 2.06
C GLU A 26 8.05 13.27 3.11
N LYS A 27 6.93 12.66 2.71
CA LYS A 27 6.09 11.82 3.57
C LYS A 27 6.89 10.69 4.23
N LYS A 28 7.73 9.98 3.45
CA LYS A 28 8.57 8.89 3.97
C LYS A 28 9.62 9.40 4.96
N GLN A 29 10.21 10.57 4.72
CA GLN A 29 11.18 11.19 5.61
C GLN A 29 10.54 11.54 6.96
N ILE A 30 9.40 12.25 6.94
CA ILE A 30 8.64 12.58 8.17
C ILE A 30 8.23 11.31 8.92
N GLN A 31 7.77 10.28 8.20
CA GLN A 31 7.42 9.00 8.83
C GLN A 31 8.63 8.35 9.51
N ALA A 32 9.83 8.43 8.92
CA ALA A 32 11.04 7.90 9.52
C ALA A 32 11.47 8.70 10.76
N GLU A 33 11.29 10.02 10.76
CA GLU A 33 11.54 10.88 11.92
C GLU A 33 10.59 10.54 13.08
N LEU A 34 9.29 10.43 12.81
CA LEU A 34 8.29 10.04 13.82
C LEU A 34 8.58 8.65 14.41
N LYS A 35 9.05 7.70 13.59
CA LYS A 35 9.48 6.38 14.09
C LYS A 35 10.70 6.48 15.00
N LYS A 36 11.72 7.28 14.64
CA LYS A 36 12.89 7.52 15.50
C LYS A 36 12.48 8.15 16.83
N GLU A 37 11.49 9.03 16.84
CA GLU A 37 10.97 9.62 18.08
C GLU A 37 10.24 8.60 18.96
N LEU A 38 9.43 7.71 18.37
CA LEU A 38 8.84 6.58 19.10
C LEU A 38 9.90 5.66 19.71
N GLU A 39 10.93 5.31 18.94
CA GLU A 39 12.06 4.48 19.39
C GLU A 39 12.82 5.14 20.55
N ARG A 40 13.09 6.45 20.47
CA ARG A 40 13.74 7.21 21.56
C ARG A 40 12.91 7.19 22.85
N LYS A 41 11.59 7.35 22.73
CA LYS A 41 10.67 7.33 23.87
C LYS A 41 10.36 5.91 24.36
N LYS A 42 10.72 4.86 23.60
CA LYS A 42 10.39 3.46 23.84
C LYS A 42 8.88 3.22 24.02
N VAL A 43 8.07 3.90 23.21
CA VAL A 43 6.61 3.77 23.24
C VAL A 43 6.13 3.36 21.85
N ASP A 44 5.18 2.43 21.80
CA ASP A 44 4.60 1.94 20.53
C ASP A 44 3.59 2.93 19.90
N GLU A 45 3.12 3.89 20.70
CA GLU A 45 2.09 4.87 20.34
C GLU A 45 2.45 6.25 20.88
N MET A 46 2.16 7.29 20.11
CA MET A 46 2.28 8.68 20.52
C MET A 46 0.99 9.42 20.18
N GLU A 47 0.39 10.05 21.17
CA GLU A 47 -0.73 10.97 21.00
C GLU A 47 -0.21 12.40 21.22
N ILE A 48 -0.46 13.27 20.23
CA ILE A 48 -0.15 14.70 20.27
C ILE A 48 -1.43 15.43 19.89
N ASP A 49 -2.07 16.09 20.86
CA ASP A 49 -3.37 16.75 20.73
C ASP A 49 -4.45 15.84 20.13
N ILE A 50 -4.79 16.04 18.85
CA ILE A 50 -5.82 15.29 18.11
C ILE A 50 -5.20 14.16 17.28
N TYR A 51 -3.87 14.11 17.15
CA TYR A 51 -3.16 13.16 16.29
C TYR A 51 -2.66 11.96 17.09
N ARG A 52 -3.03 10.76 16.62
CA ARG A 52 -2.52 9.50 17.16
C ARG A 52 -1.63 8.81 16.12
N PHE A 53 -0.39 8.56 16.48
CA PHE A 53 0.56 7.79 15.69
C PHE A 53 0.85 6.47 16.40
N SER A 54 0.69 5.36 15.69
CA SER A 54 0.99 4.02 16.19
C SER A 54 1.96 3.35 15.22
N ASN A 55 3.04 2.80 15.75
CA ASN A 55 3.96 1.93 15.00
C ASN A 55 3.69 0.45 15.29
N LYS A 56 2.56 0.13 15.94
CA LYS A 56 2.14 -1.25 16.09
C LYS A 56 1.88 -1.83 14.71
N VAL A 57 2.53 -2.95 14.42
CA VAL A 57 2.18 -3.76 13.25
C VAL A 57 0.77 -4.28 13.50
N THR A 58 -0.24 -3.56 13.00
CA THR A 58 -1.59 -4.06 12.90
C THR A 58 -1.55 -5.21 11.92
N LYS A 59 -1.38 -6.43 12.43
CA LYS A 59 -1.71 -7.64 11.67
C LYS A 59 -3.13 -7.40 11.19
N ALA A 60 -3.32 -7.35 9.87
CA ALA A 60 -4.66 -7.28 9.30
C ALA A 60 -5.45 -8.38 10.00
N LYS A 61 -6.42 -7.99 10.82
CA LYS A 61 -7.25 -8.96 11.54
C LYS A 61 -8.12 -9.59 10.47
N THR A 62 -7.61 -10.63 9.83
CA THR A 62 -8.41 -11.49 8.97
C THR A 62 -9.45 -12.09 9.89
N LEU A 63 -10.63 -11.47 9.92
CA LEU A 63 -11.82 -11.97 10.64
C LEU A 63 -12.17 -13.40 10.21
N PHE A 64 -11.66 -13.79 9.05
CA PHE A 64 -11.73 -15.13 8.50
C PHE A 64 -10.48 -15.93 8.87
N ASP A 65 -10.66 -16.91 9.75
CA ASP A 65 -9.66 -17.93 10.05
C ASP A 65 -9.58 -18.91 8.87
N LYS A 66 -8.60 -18.67 8.00
CA LYS A 66 -8.40 -19.42 6.77
C LYS A 66 -8.05 -20.89 7.06
N ASP A 67 -7.31 -21.12 8.14
CA ASP A 67 -6.79 -22.44 8.49
C ASP A 67 -7.92 -23.29 9.07
N ALA A 68 -8.71 -22.74 10.01
CA ALA A 68 -9.90 -23.41 10.54
C ALA A 68 -10.96 -23.71 9.46
N PHE A 69 -11.09 -22.84 8.45
CA PHE A 69 -12.00 -23.07 7.33
C PHE A 69 -11.49 -24.15 6.37
N ALA A 70 -10.18 -24.23 6.14
CA ALA A 70 -9.56 -25.30 5.36
C ALA A 70 -9.76 -26.68 6.00
N GLU A 71 -9.66 -26.76 7.33
CA GLU A 71 -9.89 -27.99 8.09
C GLU A 71 -11.36 -28.44 8.09
N LYS A 72 -12.30 -27.53 8.36
CA LYS A 72 -13.73 -27.87 8.47
C LYS A 72 -14.40 -28.10 7.11
N HIS A 73 -13.97 -27.38 6.08
CA HIS A 73 -14.62 -27.39 4.77
C HIS A 73 -13.62 -27.54 3.61
N PRO A 74 -12.89 -28.67 3.52
CA PRO A 74 -11.82 -28.84 2.54
C PRO A 74 -12.31 -28.78 1.08
N LYS A 75 -13.55 -29.23 0.80
CA LYS A 75 -14.14 -29.17 -0.54
C LYS A 75 -14.48 -27.73 -0.96
N LEU A 76 -15.04 -26.92 -0.06
CA LEU A 76 -15.36 -25.52 -0.33
C LEU A 76 -14.08 -24.68 -0.40
N PHE A 77 -13.14 -24.92 0.52
CA PHE A 77 -11.84 -24.26 0.50
C PHE A 77 -11.15 -24.42 -0.86
N LYS A 78 -11.04 -25.64 -1.40
CA LYS A 78 -10.49 -25.90 -2.74
C LYS A 78 -11.24 -25.22 -3.89
N GLN A 79 -12.54 -24.96 -3.75
CA GLN A 79 -13.31 -24.24 -4.77
C GLN A 79 -13.01 -22.72 -4.76
N PHE A 80 -12.80 -22.14 -3.59
CA PHE A 80 -12.52 -20.71 -3.43
C PHE A 80 -11.03 -20.38 -3.52
N THR A 81 -10.15 -21.28 -3.10
CA THR A 81 -8.73 -21.25 -3.37
C THR A 81 -8.47 -21.98 -4.68
N LYS A 82 -8.78 -21.35 -5.81
CA LYS A 82 -8.24 -21.84 -7.08
C LYS A 82 -6.72 -21.86 -6.95
N GLU A 83 -6.12 -23.05 -6.89
CA GLU A 83 -4.75 -23.26 -7.35
C GLU A 83 -4.78 -23.01 -8.86
N GLY A 84 -4.75 -21.73 -9.23
CA GLY A 84 -4.98 -21.28 -10.58
C GLY A 84 -4.10 -20.08 -10.82
N ALA A 85 -3.05 -20.32 -11.61
CA ALA A 85 -2.12 -19.40 -12.25
C ALA A 85 -2.53 -17.92 -12.24
N ALA A 86 -1.53 -17.05 -12.04
CA ALA A 86 -1.66 -15.60 -12.23
C ALA A 86 -2.50 -15.29 -13.47
N SER A 87 -3.67 -14.68 -13.27
CA SER A 87 -4.45 -14.20 -14.41
C SER A 87 -3.66 -13.07 -15.06
N ALA A 88 -3.40 -13.17 -16.36
CA ALA A 88 -2.69 -12.14 -17.13
C ALA A 88 -3.46 -10.79 -17.22
N ARG A 89 -4.65 -10.67 -16.62
CA ARG A 89 -5.49 -9.46 -16.72
C ARG A 89 -4.99 -8.26 -15.91
N PHE A 90 -3.92 -8.39 -15.13
CA PHE A 90 -3.30 -7.26 -14.41
C PHE A 90 -1.76 -7.19 -14.59
N LEU A 91 -1.26 -7.51 -15.79
CA LEU A 91 0.15 -7.27 -16.17
C LEU A 91 0.36 -5.93 -16.90
N PHE A 92 -0.44 -4.90 -16.60
CA PHE A 92 -0.04 -3.52 -16.89
C PHE A 92 0.69 -2.97 -15.67
N GLY A 93 2.03 -3.13 -15.63
CA GLY A 93 2.84 -2.44 -14.63
C GLY A 93 4.15 -3.09 -14.17
N LEU A 94 4.52 -4.28 -14.65
CA LEU A 94 5.87 -4.83 -14.39
C LEU A 94 6.84 -4.36 -15.48
N ILE A 95 7.30 -3.12 -15.34
CA ILE A 95 8.61 -2.73 -15.86
C ILE A 95 9.63 -3.49 -15.00
N LYS A 96 10.36 -4.43 -15.61
CA LYS A 96 11.56 -5.01 -15.00
C LYS A 96 12.62 -3.91 -14.93
N SER A 97 13.09 -3.60 -13.71
CA SER A 97 14.48 -3.17 -13.48
C SER A 97 15.32 -4.39 -13.16
#